data_AF-V4NTU9-F1
#
_entry.id   AF-V4NTU9-F1
#
_cell.length_a   1.000
_cell.length_b   1.000
_cell.length_c   1.000
_cell.angle_alpha   90.00
_cell.angle_beta   90.00
_cell.angle_gamma   90.00
#
_symmetry.space_group_name_H-M   'P 1'
#
loop_
_entity.id
_entity.type
_entity.pdbx_description
1 polymer ?
#
loop_
_entity_poly.entity_id
_entity_poly.type
_entity_poly.pdbx_seq_one_letter_code
_entity_poly.pdbx_strand_id
1 'polypeptide(L)'
;MSPAQQQAASLAWQHAHPLLMVLISTAITLIVVTLIVLIRWLVSQSAWRYHPDGASGFLKDEFVRWGAILVPYLALSIGFKVFVYDLHPEYNKPEVWMGFAVVAIAFRLFLRRLPFVKAMGRHIDAAKAQAKAEAKAMRAAR
;
A
#
# COMPACT_ATOMS: atom_id res chain seq x y z
N MET A 1 17.03 -29.69 -16.92
CA MET A 1 15.57 -29.53 -17.09
C MET A 1 15.34 -28.55 -18.22
N SER A 2 14.42 -28.87 -19.14
CA SER A 2 13.99 -27.89 -20.13
C SER A 2 13.17 -26.77 -19.47
N PRO A 3 13.06 -25.58 -20.08
CA PRO A 3 12.21 -24.50 -19.58
C PRO A 3 10.76 -24.95 -19.34
N ALA A 4 10.22 -25.82 -20.21
CA ALA A 4 8.89 -26.40 -20.06
C ALA A 4 8.77 -27.30 -18.82
N GLN A 5 9.80 -28.09 -18.49
CA GLN A 5 9.84 -28.89 -17.28
C GLN A 5 9.96 -28.04 -16.01
N GLN A 6 10.71 -26.93 -16.06
CA GLN A 6 10.80 -25.98 -14.93
C GLN A 6 9.44 -25.29 -14.68
N GLN A 7 8.72 -24.94 -15.73
CA GLN A 7 7.42 -24.28 -15.63
C GLN A 7 6.31 -25.24 -15.17
N ALA A 8 6.35 -26.50 -15.61
CA ALA A 8 5.45 -27.54 -15.09
C ALA A 8 5.72 -27.85 -13.61
N ALA A 9 6.99 -27.90 -13.20
CA ALA A 9 7.36 -28.13 -11.81
C ALA A 9 6.98 -26.95 -10.90
N SER A 10 7.12 -25.70 -11.37
CA SER A 10 6.71 -24.52 -10.60
C SER A 10 5.20 -24.43 -10.41
N LEU A 11 4.42 -24.74 -11.45
CA LEU A 11 2.95 -24.82 -11.35
C LEU A 11 2.53 -25.95 -10.39
N ALA A 12 3.09 -27.14 -10.54
CA ALA A 12 2.80 -28.27 -9.65
C ALA A 12 3.10 -27.94 -8.18
N TRP A 13 4.22 -27.25 -7.92
CA TRP A 13 4.59 -26.82 -6.58
C TRP A 13 3.66 -25.72 -6.03
N GLN A 14 3.23 -24.77 -6.86
CA GLN A 14 2.25 -23.75 -6.49
C GLN A 14 0.90 -24.35 -6.09
N HIS A 15 0.44 -25.38 -6.81
CA HIS A 15 -0.80 -26.09 -6.48
C HIS A 15 -0.67 -26.96 -5.23
N ALA A 16 0.52 -27.50 -4.92
CA ALA A 16 0.75 -28.31 -3.73
C ALA A 16 0.77 -27.48 -2.42
N HIS A 17 1.10 -26.18 -2.49
CA HIS A 17 1.28 -25.32 -1.31
C HIS A 17 0.52 -23.99 -1.39
N PRO A 18 -0.82 -24.01 -1.54
CA PRO A 18 -1.62 -22.81 -1.73
C PRO A 18 -1.55 -21.84 -0.54
N LEU A 19 -1.43 -22.36 0.69
CA LEU A 19 -1.27 -21.53 1.90
C LEU A 19 0.08 -20.81 1.94
N LEU A 20 1.15 -21.47 1.50
CA LEU A 20 2.49 -20.87 1.42
C LEU A 20 2.50 -19.72 0.42
N MET A 21 1.81 -19.86 -0.72
CA MET A 21 1.65 -18.78 -1.69
C MET A 21 0.93 -17.57 -1.11
N VAL A 22 -0.19 -17.76 -0.38
CA VAL A 22 -0.89 -16.66 0.29
C VAL A 22 0.01 -16.00 1.31
N LEU A 23 0.76 -16.78 2.08
CA LEU A 23 1.65 -16.29 3.13
C LEU A 23 2.79 -15.45 2.53
N ILE A 24 3.42 -15.90 1.46
CA ILE A 24 4.46 -15.15 0.73
C ILE A 24 3.88 -13.85 0.16
N SER A 25 2.75 -13.90 -0.55
CA SER A 25 2.13 -12.69 -1.13
C SER A 25 1.73 -11.69 -0.05
N THR A 26 1.22 -12.15 1.09
CA THR A 26 0.87 -11.31 2.24
C THR A 26 2.11 -10.68 2.85
N ALA A 27 3.16 -11.47 3.07
CA ALA A 27 4.43 -10.99 3.62
C ALA A 27 5.07 -9.92 2.72
N ILE A 28 5.14 -10.16 1.40
CA ILE A 28 5.64 -9.19 0.43
C ILE A 28 4.81 -7.90 0.49
N THR A 29 3.49 -8.02 0.52
CA THR A 29 2.58 -6.85 0.57
C THR A 29 2.79 -6.02 1.85
N LEU A 30 2.93 -6.69 3.00
CA LEU A 30 3.23 -6.02 4.27
C LEU A 30 4.59 -5.32 4.24
N ILE A 31 5.62 -5.96 3.69
CA ILE A 31 6.96 -5.36 3.54
C ILE A 31 6.89 -4.11 2.67
N VAL A 32 6.27 -4.20 1.49
CA VAL A 32 6.16 -3.08 0.56
C VAL A 32 5.47 -1.88 1.20
N VAL A 33 4.34 -2.09 1.88
CA VAL A 33 3.61 -0.97 2.49
C VAL A 33 4.33 -0.42 3.72
N THR A 34 4.98 -1.28 4.51
CA THR A 34 5.83 -0.83 5.61
C THR A 34 6.96 0.08 5.09
N LEU A 35 7.63 -0.32 4.02
CA LEU A 35 8.67 0.49 3.37
C LEU A 35 8.12 1.82 2.86
N ILE A 36 6.97 1.83 2.20
CA ILE A 36 6.32 3.07 1.72
C ILE A 36 6.03 4.02 2.89
N VAL A 37 5.45 3.51 3.97
CA VAL A 37 5.13 4.32 5.17
C VAL A 37 6.41 4.85 5.81
N LEU A 38 7.42 4.00 6.02
CA LEU A 38 8.69 4.39 6.63
C LEU A 38 9.45 5.42 5.80
N ILE A 39 9.59 5.22 4.49
CA ILE A 39 10.26 6.18 3.59
C ILE A 39 9.55 7.53 3.66
N ARG A 40 8.21 7.54 3.58
CA ARG A 40 7.44 8.79 3.61
C ARG A 40 7.52 9.50 4.96
N TRP A 41 7.55 8.75 6.04
CA TRP A 41 7.76 9.27 7.39
C TRP A 41 9.15 9.89 7.52
N LEU A 42 10.21 9.17 7.13
CA LEU A 42 11.60 9.64 7.19
C LEU A 42 11.86 10.87 6.30
N VAL A 43 11.32 10.90 5.08
CA VAL A 43 11.42 12.08 4.18
C VAL A 43 10.69 13.30 4.78
N SER A 44 9.77 13.09 5.71
CA SER A 44 9.02 14.16 6.38
C SER A 44 9.61 14.56 7.74
N GLN A 45 10.85 14.18 8.05
CA GLN A 45 11.52 14.47 9.33
C GLN A 45 11.44 15.93 9.78
N SER A 46 11.67 16.86 8.84
CA SER A 46 11.59 18.31 9.13
C SER A 46 10.20 18.75 9.56
N ALA A 47 9.15 18.00 9.22
CA ALA A 47 7.77 18.30 9.53
C ALA A 47 7.29 17.68 10.86
N TRP A 48 8.05 16.76 11.46
CA TRP A 48 7.60 16.01 12.63
C TRP A 48 7.26 16.89 13.83
N ARG A 49 8.04 17.96 14.07
CA ARG A 49 7.85 18.87 15.22
C ARG A 49 6.57 19.71 15.14
N TYR A 50 5.95 19.81 13.96
CA TYR A 50 4.71 20.57 13.76
C TYR A 50 3.47 19.69 13.78
N HIS A 51 3.64 18.38 13.94
CA HIS A 51 2.53 17.46 14.11
C HIS A 51 2.03 17.53 15.56
N PRO A 52 0.70 17.50 15.82
CA PRO A 52 0.15 17.59 17.18
C PRO A 52 0.76 16.58 18.16
N ASP A 53 0.95 15.36 17.68
CA ASP A 53 1.51 14.24 18.44
C ASP A 53 3.00 13.95 18.09
N GLY A 54 3.70 14.93 17.52
CA GLY A 54 5.11 14.80 17.13
C GLY A 54 5.37 13.69 16.09
N ALA A 55 6.58 13.12 16.14
CA ALA A 55 7.03 12.13 15.17
C ALA A 55 6.22 10.82 15.16
N SER A 56 5.82 10.32 16.34
CA SER A 56 5.01 9.10 16.47
C SER A 56 3.59 9.31 15.97
N GLY A 57 3.00 10.48 16.24
CA GLY A 57 1.76 10.93 15.64
C GLY A 57 1.79 10.93 14.12
N PHE A 58 2.83 11.52 13.56
CA PHE A 58 3.01 11.58 12.12
C PHE A 58 3.08 10.18 11.50
N LEU A 59 3.81 9.26 12.15
CA LEU A 59 3.91 7.87 11.72
C LEU A 59 2.55 7.17 11.75
N LYS A 60 1.79 7.36 12.84
CA LYS A 60 0.44 6.80 12.99
C LYS A 60 -0.49 7.33 11.89
N ASP A 61 -0.47 8.63 11.61
CA ASP A 61 -1.33 9.23 10.59
C ASP A 61 -0.95 8.74 9.18
N GLU A 62 0.34 8.56 8.90
CA GLU A 62 0.82 7.99 7.63
C GLU A 62 0.44 6.50 7.52
N PHE A 63 0.58 5.73 8.61
CA PHE A 63 0.16 4.33 8.67
C PHE A 63 -1.35 4.18 8.48
N VAL A 64 -2.18 5.00 9.11
CA VAL A 64 -3.64 4.94 8.94
C VAL A 64 -4.03 5.34 7.52
N ARG A 65 -3.43 6.39 6.97
CA ARG A 65 -3.70 6.87 5.61
C ARG A 65 -3.36 5.83 4.54
N TRP A 66 -2.26 5.09 4.70
CA TRP A 66 -1.84 4.06 3.74
C TRP A 66 -2.35 2.66 4.07
N GLY A 67 -2.46 2.32 5.35
CA GLY A 67 -3.07 1.08 5.84
C GLY A 67 -4.54 0.98 5.46
N ALA A 68 -5.27 2.10 5.39
CA ALA A 68 -6.61 2.14 4.84
C ALA A 68 -6.68 1.66 3.38
N ILE A 69 -5.60 1.80 2.59
CA ILE A 69 -5.51 1.28 1.22
C ILE A 69 -5.17 -0.22 1.22
N LEU A 70 -4.32 -0.65 2.16
CA LEU A 70 -3.84 -2.01 2.27
C LEU A 70 -4.96 -3.03 2.52
N VAL A 71 -5.86 -2.73 3.45
CA VAL A 71 -6.90 -3.70 3.89
C VAL A 71 -7.82 -4.13 2.73
N PRO A 72 -8.45 -3.21 1.97
CA PRO A 72 -9.26 -3.60 0.82
C PRO A 72 -8.42 -4.19 -0.31
N TYR A 73 -7.17 -3.75 -0.51
CA TYR A 73 -6.29 -4.37 -1.50
C TYR A 73 -6.01 -5.84 -1.16
N LEU A 74 -5.66 -6.15 0.10
CA LEU A 74 -5.46 -7.52 0.58
C LEU A 74 -6.74 -8.35 0.42
N ALA A 75 -7.90 -7.82 0.82
CA ALA A 75 -9.17 -8.51 0.65
C ALA A 75 -9.48 -8.80 -0.84
N LEU A 76 -9.26 -7.82 -1.71
CA LEU A 76 -9.41 -7.99 -3.15
C LEU A 76 -8.41 -9.01 -3.70
N SER A 77 -7.13 -8.96 -3.32
CA SER A 77 -6.11 -9.90 -3.80
C SER A 77 -6.39 -11.33 -3.36
N ILE A 78 -6.86 -11.54 -2.13
CA ILE A 78 -7.29 -12.86 -1.65
C ILE A 78 -8.49 -13.34 -2.46
N GLY A 79 -9.52 -12.49 -2.63
CA GLY A 79 -10.69 -12.82 -3.44
C GLY A 79 -10.34 -13.13 -4.89
N PHE A 80 -9.42 -12.36 -5.49
CA PHE A 80 -8.94 -12.56 -6.84
C PHE A 80 -8.17 -13.88 -6.97
N LYS A 81 -7.32 -14.22 -6.00
CA LYS A 81 -6.65 -15.54 -6.00
C LYS A 81 -7.69 -16.66 -5.97
N VAL A 82 -8.59 -16.65 -4.99
CA VAL A 82 -9.59 -17.72 -4.85
C VAL A 82 -10.47 -17.81 -6.10
N PHE A 83 -10.95 -16.69 -6.61
CA PHE A 83 -11.88 -16.68 -7.73
C PHE A 83 -11.21 -16.96 -9.08
N VAL A 84 -10.08 -16.29 -9.38
CA VAL A 84 -9.43 -16.36 -10.70
C VAL A 84 -8.40 -17.48 -10.77
N TYR A 85 -7.67 -17.79 -9.69
CA TYR A 85 -6.67 -18.85 -9.72
C TYR A 85 -7.22 -20.21 -9.32
N ASP A 86 -8.07 -20.25 -8.28
CA ASP A 86 -8.53 -21.54 -7.72
C ASP A 86 -9.85 -22.02 -8.35
N LEU A 87 -10.78 -21.11 -8.69
CA LEU A 87 -12.11 -21.48 -9.22
C LEU A 87 -12.25 -21.32 -10.75
N HIS A 88 -11.72 -20.25 -11.33
CA HIS A 88 -11.88 -19.90 -12.76
C HIS A 88 -10.55 -19.51 -13.43
N PRO A 89 -9.60 -20.46 -13.58
CA PRO A 89 -8.30 -20.21 -14.21
C PRO A 89 -8.39 -19.67 -15.64
N GLU A 90 -9.50 -19.91 -16.35
CA GLU A 90 -9.80 -19.35 -17.67
C GLU A 90 -9.89 -17.81 -17.69
N TYR A 91 -10.04 -17.18 -16.52
CA TYR A 91 -10.05 -15.72 -16.36
C TYR A 91 -8.68 -15.14 -16.01
N ASN A 92 -7.62 -15.94 -15.94
CA ASN A 92 -6.26 -15.42 -15.76
C ASN A 92 -5.73 -14.76 -17.04
N LYS A 93 -6.34 -13.61 -17.39
CA LYS A 93 -6.05 -12.84 -18.59
C LYS A 93 -5.72 -11.39 -18.22
N PRO A 94 -4.88 -10.69 -19.01
CA PRO A 94 -4.47 -9.32 -18.73
C PRO A 94 -5.63 -8.34 -18.47
N GLU A 95 -6.76 -8.53 -19.13
CA GLU A 95 -7.95 -7.68 -19.00
C GLU A 95 -8.56 -7.75 -17.60
N VAL A 96 -8.57 -8.95 -17.00
CA VAL A 96 -9.10 -9.21 -15.66
C VAL A 96 -8.18 -8.60 -14.60
N TRP A 97 -6.87 -8.66 -14.81
CA TRP A 97 -5.87 -7.96 -14.00
C TRP A 97 -5.99 -6.43 -14.09
N MET A 98 -6.28 -5.90 -15.27
CA MET A 98 -6.54 -4.47 -15.45
C MET A 98 -7.83 -4.03 -14.75
N GLY A 99 -8.90 -4.84 -14.84
CA GLY A 99 -10.13 -4.62 -14.09
C GLY A 99 -9.90 -4.60 -12.58
N PHE A 100 -9.11 -5.55 -12.07
CA PHE A 100 -8.68 -5.57 -10.67
C PHE A 100 -7.96 -4.28 -10.26
N ALA A 101 -7.01 -3.82 -11.07
CA ALA A 101 -6.28 -2.57 -10.79
C ALA A 101 -7.22 -1.35 -10.76
N VAL A 102 -8.18 -1.26 -11.69
CA VAL A 102 -9.19 -0.19 -11.72
C VAL A 102 -10.04 -0.22 -10.45
N VAL A 103 -10.51 -1.40 -10.03
CA VAL A 103 -11.30 -1.56 -8.80
C VAL A 103 -10.48 -1.15 -7.56
N ALA A 104 -9.23 -1.58 -7.47
CA ALA A 104 -8.34 -1.21 -6.38
C ALA A 104 -8.10 0.32 -6.32
N ILE A 105 -7.93 0.98 -7.47
CA ILE A 105 -7.81 2.44 -7.58
C ILE A 105 -9.12 3.13 -7.16
N ALA A 106 -10.28 2.64 -7.63
CA ALA A 106 -11.57 3.19 -7.27
C ALA A 106 -11.84 3.09 -5.76
N PHE A 107 -11.56 1.94 -5.14
CA PHE A 107 -11.61 1.77 -3.69
C PHE A 107 -10.69 2.77 -2.98
N ARG A 108 -9.44 2.91 -3.44
CA ARG A 108 -8.51 3.90 -2.88
C ARG A 108 -9.08 5.32 -2.94
N LEU A 109 -9.63 5.72 -4.08
CA LEU A 109 -10.23 7.06 -4.24
C LEU A 109 -11.42 7.24 -3.31
N PHE A 110 -12.23 6.19 -3.11
CA PHE A 110 -13.35 6.21 -2.20
C PHE A 110 -12.92 6.30 -0.74
N LEU A 111 -11.93 5.51 -0.31
CA LEU A 111 -11.43 5.50 1.08
C LEU A 111 -10.79 6.83 1.47
N ARG A 112 -10.16 7.53 0.52
CA ARG A 112 -9.69 8.91 0.73
C ARG A 112 -10.82 9.89 1.06
N ARG A 113 -12.08 9.53 0.81
CA ARG A 113 -13.24 10.35 1.18
C ARG A 113 -13.66 10.16 2.64
N LEU A 114 -13.22 9.08 3.30
CA LEU A 114 -13.62 8.78 4.68
C LEU A 114 -13.15 9.87 5.66
N PRO A 115 -14.00 10.31 6.61
CA PRO A 115 -13.68 11.42 7.50
C PRO A 115 -12.38 11.25 8.28
N PHE A 116 -12.10 10.03 8.77
CA PHE A 116 -10.88 9.76 9.53
C PHE A 116 -9.63 9.84 8.64
N VAL A 117 -9.67 9.30 7.41
CA VAL A 117 -8.53 9.39 6.46
C VAL A 117 -8.25 10.85 6.09
N LYS A 118 -9.31 11.64 5.89
CA LYS A 118 -9.18 13.09 5.65
C LYS A 118 -8.57 13.81 6.86
N ALA A 119 -8.98 13.46 8.08
CA ALA A 119 -8.46 14.06 9.29
C ALA A 119 -6.94 13.83 9.43
N MET A 120 -6.49 12.58 9.29
CA MET A 120 -5.06 12.26 9.34
C MET A 120 -4.29 12.97 8.22
N GLY A 121 -4.87 13.04 7.01
CA GLY A 121 -4.31 13.81 5.91
C GLY A 121 -4.10 15.28 6.26
N ARG A 122 -5.07 15.93 6.91
CA ARG A 122 -4.98 17.34 7.30
C ARG A 122 -3.86 17.60 8.31
N HIS A 123 -3.66 16.71 9.30
CA HIS A 123 -2.58 16.87 10.28
C HIS A 123 -1.21 16.83 9.60
N ILE A 124 -1.01 15.83 8.72
CA ILE A 124 0.21 15.68 7.94
C ILE A 124 0.44 16.91 7.04
N ASP A 125 -0.59 17.33 6.31
CA ASP A 125 -0.46 18.41 5.33
C ASP A 125 -0.22 19.76 6.03
N ALA A 126 -0.85 20.01 7.18
CA ALA A 126 -0.59 21.19 8.00
C ALA A 126 0.85 21.22 8.53
N ALA A 127 1.34 20.09 9.07
CA ALA A 127 2.70 19.97 9.56
C ALA A 127 3.74 20.21 8.44
N LYS A 128 3.50 19.66 7.25
CA LYS A 128 4.36 19.88 6.07
C LYS A 128 4.32 21.33 5.58
N ALA A 129 3.15 21.97 5.60
CA ALA A 129 3.00 23.35 5.20
C ALA A 129 3.79 24.30 6.13
N GLN A 130 3.71 24.09 7.44
CA GLN A 130 4.49 24.86 8.42
C GLN A 130 6.00 24.66 8.25
N ALA A 131 6.45 23.41 8.10
CA ALA A 131 7.87 23.12 7.84
C ALA A 131 8.38 23.81 6.58
N LYS A 132 7.58 23.81 5.52
CA LYS A 132 7.93 24.48 4.25
C LYS A 132 7.95 26.00 4.41
N ALA A 133 7.02 26.57 5.16
CA ALA A 133 6.96 28.01 5.41
C ALA A 133 8.19 28.49 6.19
N GLU A 134 8.60 27.78 7.25
CA GLU A 134 9.79 28.11 8.02
C GLU A 134 11.06 27.96 7.19
N ALA A 135 11.18 26.87 6.41
CA ALA A 135 12.30 26.69 5.50
C ALA A 135 12.39 27.81 4.45
N LYS A 136 11.25 28.31 3.96
CA LYS A 136 11.20 29.46 3.05
C LYS A 136 11.63 30.75 3.74
N ALA A 137 11.16 31.01 4.96
CA ALA A 137 11.53 32.20 5.74
C ALA A 137 13.03 32.23 6.05
N MET A 138 13.61 31.09 6.46
CA MET A 138 15.06 30.97 6.71
C MET A 138 15.92 31.20 5.47
N ARG A 139 15.40 30.87 4.27
CA ARG A 139 16.11 31.14 3.00
C ARG A 139 16.02 32.60 2.58
N ALA A 140 14.92 33.29 2.89
CA ALA A 140 14.74 34.70 2.57
C ALA A 140 15.55 35.63 3.49
N ALA A 141 15.94 35.14 4.67
CA ALA A 141 16.75 35.87 5.65
C ALA A 141 18.27 35.68 5.46
N ARG A 142 18.70 34.96 4.42
CA ARG A 142 20.11 34.74 4.05
C ARG A 142 20.42 35.51 2.77
#